data_AF-A0A8I1ECD0-F1
#
_entry.id   AF-A0A8I1ECD0-F1
#
_cell.length_a   1.000
_cell.length_b   1.000
_cell.length_c   1.000
_cell.angle_alpha   90.00
_cell.angle_beta   90.00
_cell.angle_gamma   90.00
#
_symmetry.space_group_name_H-M   'P 1'
#
loop_
_entity.id
_entity.type
_entity.pdbx_description
1 polymer ?
#
loop_
_entity_poly.entity_id
_entity_poly.type
_entity_poly.pdbx_seq_one_letter_code
_entity_poly.pdbx_strand_id
1 'polypeptide(L)' 'MNREIEQQQKIVREAYAKTNSLNPEYEAEFDKLSDMRAKADAKTFRKARGLHHEAETPYCR' A
#
# COMPACT_ATOMS: atom_id res chain seq x y z
N MET A 1 7.37 -10.90 0.26
CA MET A 1 6.26 -10.18 -0.39
C MET A 1 5.02 -10.40 0.47
N ASN A 2 4.23 -9.36 0.78
CA ASN A 2 3.20 -9.44 1.81
C ASN A 2 1.88 -9.93 1.17
N ARG A 3 1.37 -11.11 1.58
CA ARG A 3 0.19 -11.77 0.96
C ARG A 3 -1.04 -10.86 0.94
N GLU A 4 -1.18 -10.00 1.95
CA GLU A 4 -2.25 -9.01 2.05
C GLU A 4 -2.14 -7.91 0.98
N ILE A 5 -0.92 -7.47 0.65
CA ILE A 5 -0.70 -6.48 -0.43
C ILE A 5 -1.06 -7.07 -1.79
N GLU A 6 -0.76 -8.35 -2.03
CA GLU A 6 -1.11 -9.04 -3.27
C GLU A 6 -2.63 -9.21 -3.42
N GLN A 7 -3.33 -9.54 -2.33
CA GLN A 7 -4.79 -9.61 -2.31
C GLN A 7 -5.42 -8.24 -2.58
N GLN A 8 -4.93 -7.19 -1.91
CA GLN A 8 -5.42 -5.83 -2.12
C GLN A 8 -5.17 -5.35 -3.55
N GLN A 9 -4.02 -5.70 -4.16
CA GLN A 9 -3.77 -5.43 -5.59
C GLN A 9 -4.80 -6.07 -6.51
N LYS A 10 -5.24 -7.29 -6.21
CA LYS A 10 -6.29 -7.97 -6.98
C LYS A 10 -7.62 -7.23 -6.87
N ILE A 11 -8.00 -6.80 -5.66
CA ILE A 11 -9.23 -6.02 -5.41
C ILE A 11 -9.20 -4.71 -6.21
N VAL A 12 -8.10 -3.97 -6.18
CA VAL A 12 -7.94 -2.71 -6.95
C VAL A 12 -8.11 -2.95 -8.45
N ARG A 13 -7.52 -4.03 -8.98
CA ARG A 13 -7.66 -4.39 -10.40
C ARG A 13 -9.10 -4.75 -10.76
N GLU A 14 -9.79 -5.48 -9.89
CA GLU A 14 -11.20 -5.84 -10.08
C GLU A 14 -12.09 -4.60 -10.02
N ALA A 15 -11.86 -3.68 -9.08
CA ALA A 15 -12.59 -2.42 -8.97
C ALA A 15 -12.41 -1.54 -10.22
N TYR A 16 -11.19 -1.45 -10.74
CA TYR A 16 -10.92 -0.74 -12.00
C TYR A 16 -11.62 -1.42 -13.18
N ALA A 17 -11.55 -2.76 -13.28
CA ALA A 17 -12.11 -3.50 -14.40
C ALA A 17 -13.64 -3.40 -14.50
N LYS A 18 -14.36 -3.18 -13.39
CA LYS A 18 -15.83 -3.03 -13.39
C LYS A 18 -16.31 -1.85 -14.22
N THR A 19 -15.66 -0.69 -14.09
CA THR A 19 -16.10 0.55 -14.75
C THR A 19 -15.10 1.06 -15.79
N ASN A 20 -13.92 0.43 -15.86
CA ASN A 20 -12.77 0.87 -16.65
C ASN A 20 -12.47 2.37 -16.50
N SER A 21 -12.61 2.86 -15.27
CA SER A 21 -12.52 4.29 -14.93
C SER A 21 -12.09 4.44 -13.48
N LEU A 22 -11.55 5.61 -13.15
CA LEU A 22 -11.19 6.02 -11.78
C LEU A 22 -12.49 6.35 -11.01
N ASN A 23 -13.22 5.30 -10.64
CA ASN A 23 -14.44 5.43 -9.87
C ASN A 23 -14.10 5.52 -8.35
N PRO A 24 -15.03 5.98 -7.51
CA PRO A 24 -14.79 6.10 -6.07
C PRO A 24 -14.42 4.78 -5.36
N GLU A 25 -14.92 3.62 -5.83
CA GLU A 25 -14.52 2.32 -5.27
C GLU A 25 -13.05 2.00 -5.59
N TYR A 26 -12.62 2.25 -6.83
CA TYR A 26 -11.24 2.08 -7.25
C TYR A 26 -10.31 2.99 -6.44
N GLU A 27 -10.65 4.28 -6.31
CA GLU A 27 -9.83 5.24 -5.57
C GLU A 27 -9.68 4.82 -4.10
N ALA A 28 -10.76 4.44 -3.44
CA ALA A 28 -10.72 3.96 -2.06
C ALA A 28 -9.83 2.72 -1.88
N GLU A 29 -9.96 1.74 -2.79
CA GLU A 29 -9.13 0.52 -2.72
C GLU A 29 -7.66 0.79 -3.09
N PHE A 30 -7.42 1.76 -3.98
CA PHE A 30 -6.08 2.19 -4.39
C PHE A 30 -5.36 2.91 -3.25
N ASP A 31 -6.03 3.84 -2.56
CA ASP A 31 -5.48 4.54 -1.39
C ASP A 31 -5.08 3.54 -0.29
N LYS A 32 -5.97 2.58 -0.01
CA LYS A 32 -5.68 1.50 0.94
C LYS A 32 -4.45 0.69 0.52
N LEU A 33 -4.31 0.37 -0.77
CA LEU A 33 -3.13 -0.33 -1.28
C LEU A 33 -1.86 0.52 -1.12
N SER A 34 -1.95 1.82 -1.39
CA SER A 34 -0.86 2.78 -1.25
C SER A 34 -0.34 2.79 0.19
N ASP A 35 -1.25 2.93 1.17
CA ASP A 35 -0.92 2.90 2.59
C ASP A 35 -0.23 1.60 3.02
N MET A 36 -0.73 0.47 2.54
CA MET A 36 -0.15 -0.84 2.86
C MET A 36 1.28 -0.96 2.33
N ARG A 37 1.55 -0.45 1.12
CA ARG A 37 2.90 -0.42 0.54
C ARG A 37 3.81 0.53 1.31
N ALA A 38 3.33 1.75 1.60
CA ALA A 38 4.08 2.74 2.36
C ALA A 38 4.51 2.19 3.74
N LYS A 39 3.61 1.52 4.47
CA LYS A 39 3.92 0.85 5.74
C LYS A 39 4.97 -0.26 5.59
N ALA A 40 4.87 -1.08 4.52
CA ALA A 40 5.83 -2.15 4.26
C ALA A 40 7.22 -1.59 3.92
N ASP A 41 7.27 -0.51 3.14
CA ASP A 41 8.51 0.17 2.75
C ASP A 41 9.14 0.88 3.95
N ALA A 42 8.35 1.56 4.78
CA ALA A 42 8.79 2.13 6.05
C ALA A 42 9.44 1.08 6.96
N LYS A 43 8.80 -0.09 7.12
CA LYS A 43 9.33 -1.21 7.92
C LYS A 43 10.66 -1.71 7.35
N THR A 44 10.73 -1.88 6.03
CA THR A 44 11.93 -2.36 5.34
C THR A 44 13.08 -1.35 5.46
N PHE A 45 12.79 -0.07 5.28
CA PHE A 45 13.73 1.04 5.43
C PHE A 45 14.32 1.10 6.84
N ARG A 46 13.46 1.01 7.87
CA ARG A 46 13.91 0.98 9.27
C ARG A 46 14.85 -0.20 9.52
N LYS A 47 14.44 -1.40 9.08
CA LYS A 47 15.25 -2.62 9.23
C LYS A 47 16.60 -2.49 8.53
N ALA A 48 16.62 -1.98 7.30
CA ALA A 48 17.85 -1.81 6.52
C ALA A 48 18.83 -0.81 7.13
N ARG A 49 18.32 0.20 7.86
CA ARG A 49 19.13 1.23 8.52
C ARG A 49 19.37 0.99 10.01
N GLY A 50 18.89 -0.12 10.56
CA GLY A 50 18.97 -0.41 12.00
C GLY A 50 18.22 0.62 12.87
N LEU A 51 17.20 1.27 12.32
CA LEU A 51 16.42 2.28 13.01
C LEU A 51 15.39 1.64 13.95
N HIS A 52 15.02 2.39 14.99
CA HIS A 52 13.91 2.02 15.86
C HIS A 52 12.60 1.86 15.07
N HIS A 53 11.70 1.00 15.56
CA HIS A 53 10.47 0.66 14.86
C HIS A 53 9.51 1.86 14.69
N GLU A 54 9.65 2.89 15.53
CA GLU A 54 8.88 4.14 15.50
C GLU A 54 9.61 5.29 14.80
N ALA A 55 10.83 5.07 14.31
CA ALA A 55 11.57 6.12 13.62
C ALA A 55 10.78 6.61 12.40
N GLU A 56 10.70 7.93 12.21
CA GLU A 56 10.08 8.49 11.00
C GLU A 56 10.82 8.03 9.76
N THR A 57 10.07 7.79 8.69
CA THR A 57 10.63 7.45 7.37
C THR A 57 9.94 8.28 6.29
N PRO A 58 10.57 8.43 5.11
CA PRO A 58 9.93 9.09 3.97
C PRO A 58 8.58 8.51 3.55
N TYR A 59 8.27 7.28 4.00
CA TYR A 59 7.05 6.54 3.70
C TYR A 59 5.98 6.63 4.81
N CYS A 60 6.16 7.49 5.82
CA CYS A 60 5.18 7.71 6.89
C CYS A 60 4.26 8.92 6.62
N ARG A 61 4.29 9.47 5.41
CA ARG A 61 3.46 10.60 4.99
C ARG A 61 2.11 10.15 4.45
#